data_AF-Q2YFD6-F1
#
_entry.id   AF-Q2YFD6-F1
#
_cell.length_a   1.000
_cell.length_b   1.000
_cell.length_c   1.000
_cell.angle_alpha   90.00
_cell.angle_beta   90.00
_cell.angle_gamma   90.00
#
_symmetry.space_group_name_H-M   'P 1'
#
loop_
_entity.id
_entity.type
_entity.pdbx_description
1 polymer ?
#
loop_
_entity_poly.entity_id
_entity_poly.type
_entity_poly.pdbx_seq_one_letter_code
_entity_poly.pdbx_strand_id
1 'polypeptide(L)'
;MSKPLVSHIYTADPSAHVFNNKLYIYPSHDRETTIAFNDNGDQYDMADYHVLSMDTITSPVTDHGVVLRDQERPLGLKQLWAPDAATKNGK
;
A
#
# COMPACT_ATOMS: atom_id res chain seq x y z
N MET A 1 -16.03 5.60 15.37
CA MET A 1 -15.25 5.02 14.26
C MET A 1 -14.20 6.04 13.84
N SER A 2 -12.98 5.59 13.58
CA SER A 2 -11.95 6.42 12.94
C SER A 2 -12.35 6.75 11.49
N LYS A 3 -11.88 7.89 10.97
CA LYS A 3 -12.08 8.26 9.56
C LYS A 3 -10.98 7.61 8.71
N PRO A 4 -11.26 7.27 7.43
CA PRO A 4 -10.21 6.89 6.48
C PRO A 4 -9.15 8.00 6.36
N LEU A 5 -7.88 7.60 6.19
CA LEU A 5 -6.76 8.52 5.96
C LEU A 5 -6.83 9.16 4.57
N VAL A 6 -7.28 8.40 3.58
CA VAL A 6 -7.50 8.82 2.19
C VAL A 6 -8.88 8.33 1.73
N SER A 7 -9.44 8.98 0.70
CA SER A 7 -10.78 8.65 0.17
C SER A 7 -10.83 8.49 -1.35
N HIS A 8 -9.70 8.62 -2.04
CA HIS A 8 -9.61 8.54 -3.50
C HIS A 8 -9.11 7.18 -4.01
N ILE A 9 -8.63 6.32 -3.13
CA ILE A 9 -8.21 4.93 -3.38
C ILE A 9 -8.65 4.04 -2.22
N TYR A 10 -8.72 2.72 -2.45
CA TYR A 10 -9.00 1.73 -1.41
C TYR A 10 -7.69 1.13 -0.89
N THR A 11 -7.44 1.28 0.41
CA THR A 11 -6.19 0.83 1.03
C THR A 11 -6.47 -0.14 2.17
N ALA A 12 -5.65 -1.19 2.27
CA ALA A 12 -5.68 -2.18 3.37
C ALA A 12 -4.27 -2.39 3.95
N ASP A 13 -4.17 -3.16 5.03
CA ASP A 13 -2.91 -3.66 5.62
C ASP A 13 -1.81 -2.59 5.81
N PRO A 14 -2.07 -1.49 6.53
CA PRO A 14 -1.12 -0.39 6.61
C PRO A 14 0.10 -0.74 7.49
N SER A 15 1.29 -0.74 6.88
CA SER A 15 2.57 -0.75 7.61
C SER A 15 3.09 0.67 7.78
N ALA A 16 3.16 1.17 9.01
CA ALA A 16 3.53 2.56 9.31
C ALA A 16 4.92 2.68 9.97
N HIS A 17 5.76 3.55 9.41
CA HIS A 17 7.15 3.75 9.86
C HIS A 17 7.51 5.23 9.93
N VAL A 18 8.39 5.59 10.86
CA VAL A 18 9.00 6.93 10.89
C VAL A 18 10.37 6.87 10.24
N PHE A 19 10.51 7.47 9.06
CA PHE A 19 11.78 7.61 8.34
C PHE A 19 12.06 9.08 8.09
N ASN A 20 13.31 9.52 8.26
CA ASN A 20 13.71 10.93 8.04
C ASN A 20 12.78 11.94 8.74
N ASN A 21 12.35 11.63 9.97
CA ASN A 21 11.45 12.44 10.79
C ASN A 21 10.08 12.72 10.15
N LYS A 22 9.60 11.84 9.26
CA LYS A 22 8.28 11.86 8.62
C LYS A 22 7.61 10.49 8.78
N LEU A 23 6.29 10.46 8.97
CA LEU A 23 5.51 9.22 8.98
C LEU A 23 5.27 8.77 7.54
N TYR A 24 5.66 7.55 7.22
CA TYR A 24 5.36 6.88 5.97
C TYR A 24 4.44 5.68 6.23
N ILE A 25 3.50 5.45 5.33
CA ILE A 25 2.56 4.34 5.40
C ILE A 25 2.62 3.59 4.06
N TYR A 26 2.81 2.29 4.15
CA TYR A 26 2.91 1.35 3.04
C TYR A 26 1.70 0.40 3.12
N PRO A 27 0.56 0.74 2.51
CA PRO A 27 -0.61 -0.13 2.47
C PRO A 27 -0.62 -1.05 1.24
N SER A 28 -1.43 -2.10 1.28
CA SER A 28 -1.96 -2.76 0.08
C SER A 28 -2.89 -1.79 -0.66
N HIS A 29 -2.95 -1.87 -2.01
CA HIS A 29 -3.92 -1.14 -2.82
C HIS A 29 -4.99 -2.09 -3.36
N ASP A 30 -6.15 -2.08 -2.72
CA ASP A 30 -7.31 -2.86 -3.16
C ASP A 30 -7.90 -2.24 -4.44
N ARG A 31 -8.38 -3.10 -5.33
CA ARG A 31 -9.04 -2.69 -6.57
C ARG A 31 -10.27 -3.54 -6.84
N GLU A 32 -11.19 -2.97 -7.62
CA GLU A 32 -12.34 -3.73 -8.10
C GLU A 32 -11.88 -4.86 -9.03
N THR A 33 -12.41 -6.06 -8.82
CA THR A 33 -12.11 -7.24 -9.65
C THR A 33 -13.36 -8.02 -9.99
N THR A 34 -13.33 -8.71 -11.12
CA THR A 34 -14.41 -9.62 -11.55
C THR A 34 -14.21 -11.04 -11.04
N ILE A 35 -13.11 -11.31 -10.31
CA ILE A 35 -12.83 -12.64 -9.76
C ILE A 35 -13.81 -12.91 -8.63
N ALA A 36 -14.62 -13.95 -8.79
CA ALA A 36 -15.57 -14.36 -7.77
C ALA A 36 -14.85 -14.81 -6.50
N PHE A 37 -15.49 -14.58 -5.35
CA PHE A 37 -15.01 -15.06 -4.06
C PHE A 37 -14.71 -16.55 -4.12
N ASN A 38 -13.52 -16.93 -3.64
CA ASN A 38 -13.15 -18.31 -3.40
C ASN A 38 -12.21 -18.43 -2.20
N ASP A 39 -11.98 -19.66 -1.77
CA ASP A 39 -11.16 -19.96 -0.59
C ASP A 39 -9.65 -19.74 -0.81
N ASN A 40 -9.22 -19.55 -2.06
CA ASN A 40 -7.82 -19.23 -2.37
C ASN A 40 -7.52 -17.72 -2.20
N GLY A 41 -8.55 -16.89 -2.08
CA GLY A 41 -8.39 -15.44 -2.01
C GLY A 41 -8.06 -14.80 -3.35
N ASP A 42 -8.43 -15.43 -4.47
CA ASP A 42 -8.11 -14.91 -5.81
C ASP A 42 -8.78 -13.54 -6.07
N GLN A 43 -9.86 -13.22 -5.36
CA GLN A 43 -10.49 -11.90 -5.38
C GLN A 43 -9.61 -10.78 -4.79
N TYR A 44 -8.58 -11.12 -4.01
CA TYR A 44 -7.59 -10.17 -3.52
C TYR A 44 -6.45 -10.07 -4.54
N ASP A 45 -6.72 -9.31 -5.60
CA ASP A 45 -5.91 -9.29 -6.83
C ASP A 45 -5.06 -8.03 -7.02
N MET A 46 -4.67 -7.41 -5.90
CA MET A 46 -3.86 -6.18 -5.86
C MET A 46 -2.63 -6.29 -6.77
N ALA A 47 -2.36 -5.23 -7.52
CA ALA A 47 -1.36 -5.23 -8.60
C ALA A 47 -0.26 -4.18 -8.42
N ASP A 48 -0.38 -3.32 -7.41
CA ASP A 48 0.59 -2.28 -7.12
C ASP A 48 0.56 -1.84 -5.65
N TYR A 49 1.55 -1.03 -5.26
CA TYR A 49 1.59 -0.36 -3.96
C TYR A 49 1.75 1.15 -4.12
N HIS A 50 0.99 1.89 -3.32
CA HIS A 50 1.18 3.32 -3.09
C HIS A 50 2.06 3.55 -1.85
N VAL A 51 2.66 4.73 -1.74
CA VAL A 51 3.25 5.22 -0.48
C VAL A 51 2.51 6.46 -0.05
N LEU A 52 2.08 6.48 1.21
CA LEU A 52 1.48 7.66 1.83
C LEU A 52 2.47 8.25 2.84
N SER A 53 2.40 9.56 3.07
CA SER A 53 3.19 10.18 4.13
C SER A 53 2.49 11.37 4.80
N MET A 54 2.89 11.66 6.03
CA MET A 54 2.43 12.80 6.82
C MET A 54 3.59 13.35 7.65
N ASP A 55 3.67 14.67 7.81
CA ASP A 55 4.69 15.27 8.69
C ASP A 55 4.38 15.00 10.18
N THR A 56 3.09 15.00 10.52
CA THR A 56 2.56 14.62 11.84
C THR A 56 1.25 13.85 11.66
N ILE A 57 0.76 13.18 12.71
CA ILE A 57 -0.51 12.42 12.65
C ILE A 57 -1.75 13.28 12.36
N THR A 58 -1.66 14.60 12.45
CA THR A 58 -2.75 15.55 12.16
C THR A 58 -2.54 16.31 10.84
N SER A 59 -1.38 16.14 10.19
CA SER A 59 -1.08 16.78 8.91
C SER A 59 -1.93 16.18 7.79
N PRO A 60 -2.14 16.91 6.68
CA PRO A 60 -2.70 16.31 5.47
C PRO A 60 -1.86 15.12 4.99
N VAL A 61 -2.53 14.08 4.49
CA VAL A 61 -1.86 12.92 3.88
C VAL A 61 -1.38 13.30 2.48
N THR A 62 -0.13 13.00 2.17
CA THR A 62 0.42 13.03 0.81
C THR A 62 0.45 11.62 0.26
N ASP A 63 -0.20 11.41 -0.88
CA ASP A 63 -0.08 10.20 -1.69
C ASP A 63 1.04 10.41 -2.73
N HIS A 64 2.08 9.58 -2.67
CA HIS A 64 3.22 9.63 -3.60
C HIS A 64 2.97 8.85 -4.89
N GLY A 65 1.77 8.30 -5.05
CA GLY A 65 1.40 7.46 -6.18
C GLY A 65 1.99 6.05 -6.08
N VAL A 66 1.90 5.32 -7.18
CA VAL A 66 2.41 3.96 -7.29
C VAL A 66 3.94 3.95 -7.27
N VAL A 67 4.53 3.18 -6.35
CA VAL A 67 5.99 3.02 -6.22
C VAL A 67 6.50 1.65 -6.67
N LEU A 68 5.61 0.67 -6.80
CA LEU A 68 5.92 -0.67 -7.28
C LEU A 68 4.70 -1.26 -7.97
N ARG A 69 4.89 -1.84 -9.16
CA ARG A 69 3.87 -2.61 -9.90
C ARG A 69 4.28 -4.06 -10.12
N ASP A 70 3.30 -4.94 -10.23
CA ASP A 70 3.51 -6.36 -10.55
C ASP A 70 4.33 -6.60 -11.83
N GLN A 71 4.07 -5.80 -12.87
CA GLN A 71 4.73 -5.82 -14.18
C GLN A 71 6.22 -5.45 -14.14
N GLU A 72 6.68 -4.77 -13.08
CA GLU A 72 8.06 -4.31 -12.94
C GLU A 72 8.98 -5.39 -12.35
N ARG A 73 8.46 -6.58 -12.05
CA ARG A 73 9.22 -7.69 -11.46
C ARG A 73 9.48 -8.83 -12.44
N PRO A 74 10.58 -9.58 -12.29
CA PRO A 74 10.81 -10.79 -13.07
C PRO A 74 9.67 -11.80 -12.86
N LEU A 75 9.10 -12.30 -13.97
CA LEU A 75 8.04 -13.32 -14.10
C LEU A 75 7.21 -13.64 -12.84
N GLY A 76 5.98 -13.11 -12.82
CA GLY A 76 4.82 -13.87 -12.35
C GLY A 76 4.30 -13.61 -10.94
N LEU A 77 4.83 -12.60 -10.23
CA LEU A 77 4.25 -12.24 -8.93
C LEU A 77 2.93 -11.47 -9.13
N LYS A 78 1.82 -12.20 -8.98
CA LYS A 78 0.46 -11.66 -8.82
C LYS A 78 0.16 -11.40 -7.34
N GLN A 79 -0.96 -10.75 -7.06
CA GLN A 79 -1.52 -10.61 -5.71
C GLN A 79 -0.53 -9.95 -4.74
N LEU A 80 -0.28 -8.65 -4.95
CA LEU A 80 0.54 -7.82 -4.08
C LEU A 80 -0.16 -7.54 -2.74
N TRP A 81 -0.09 -8.52 -1.84
CA TRP A 81 -0.66 -8.50 -0.47
C TRP A 81 0.10 -7.58 0.49
N ALA A 82 -0.28 -7.59 1.78
CA ALA A 82 0.29 -6.75 2.84
C ALA A 82 1.82 -6.52 2.70
N PRO A 83 2.27 -5.29 2.40
CA PRO A 83 3.69 -4.96 2.31
C PRO A 83 4.24 -4.51 3.67
N ASP A 84 5.57 -4.46 3.76
CA ASP A 84 6.28 -3.77 4.84
C ASP A 84 7.54 -3.09 4.28
N ALA A 85 8.09 -2.15 5.04
CA ALA A 85 9.29 -1.41 4.67
C ALA A 85 10.29 -1.35 5.83
N ALA A 86 11.57 -1.37 5.49
CA ALA A 86 12.65 -1.19 6.45
C ALA A 86 13.75 -0.32 5.82
N THR A 87 14.42 0.48 6.65
CA THR A 87 15.61 1.22 6.23
C THR A 87 16.88 0.65 6.87
N LYS A 88 17.94 0.50 6.08
CA LYS A 88 19.27 0.08 6.55
C LYS A 88 20.35 0.59 5.60
N ASN A 89 21.42 1.15 6.17
CA ASN A 89 22.58 1.64 5.41
C ASN A 89 22.22 2.67 4.32
N GLY A 90 21.31 3.59 4.63
CA GLY A 90 20.88 4.65 3.69
C GLY A 90 20.01 4.15 2.54
N LYS A 91 19.39 2.98 2.70
CA LYS A 91 18.40 2.39 1.79
C LYS A 91 17.12 2.08 2.56
#